data_AF-G2RI81-F1
#
_entry.id   AF-G2RI81-F1
#
_cell.length_a   1.000
_cell.length_b   1.000
_cell.length_c   1.000
_cell.angle_alpha   90.00
_cell.angle_beta   90.00
_cell.angle_gamma   90.00
#
_symmetry.space_group_name_H-M   'P 1'
#
loop_
_entity.id
_entity.type
_entity.pdbx_description
1 polymer ?
#
loop_
_entity_poly.entity_id
_entity_poly.type
_entity_poly.pdbx_seq_one_letter_code
_entity_poly.pdbx_strand_id
1 'polypeptide(L)'
;MSVPRARLLDLMRAQCELFSTTFNPEGIRTGNKILRQRLKGPALASYYPRRITTFREFQKAFQSLQLEIEDEDELDRLEHIAACVASSPRPVFASV
;
A
#
# COMPACT_ATOMS: atom_id res chain seq x y z
N MET A 1 41.96 -22.93 25.57
CA MET A 1 41.10 -21.87 26.16
C MET A 1 41.54 -21.70 27.61
N SER A 2 42.26 -20.61 27.92
CA SER A 2 42.79 -20.34 29.28
C SER A 2 41.76 -19.75 30.25
N VAL A 3 40.60 -19.31 29.75
CA VAL A 3 39.51 -18.69 30.54
C VAL A 3 38.31 -19.66 30.62
N PRO A 4 37.69 -19.84 31.79
CA PRO A 4 36.53 -20.72 31.95
C PRO A 4 35.31 -20.21 31.19
N ARG A 5 34.60 -21.11 30.51
CA ARG A 5 33.39 -20.80 29.73
C ARG A 5 32.29 -20.15 30.56
N ALA A 6 32.11 -20.57 31.81
CA ALA A 6 31.11 -20.00 32.72
C ALA A 6 31.31 -18.48 32.89
N ARG A 7 32.57 -18.04 33.05
CA ARG A 7 32.89 -16.62 33.21
C ARG A 7 32.59 -15.79 31.97
N LEU A 8 32.75 -16.39 30.78
CA LEU A 8 32.37 -15.74 29.52
C LEU A 8 30.84 -15.61 29.40
N LEU A 9 30.08 -16.64 29.82
CA LEU A 9 28.63 -16.58 29.81
C LEU A 9 28.07 -15.51 30.76
N ASP A 10 28.70 -15.31 31.93
CA ASP A 10 28.32 -14.25 32.87
C ASP A 10 28.49 -12.86 32.26
N LEU A 11 29.62 -12.62 31.57
CA LEU A 11 29.86 -11.37 30.84
C LEU A 11 28.81 -11.19 29.74
N MET A 12 28.58 -12.22 28.92
CA MET A 12 27.60 -12.16 27.83
C MET A 12 26.19 -11.88 28.37
N ARG A 13 25.83 -12.42 29.55
CA ARG A 13 24.55 -12.10 30.21
C ARG A 13 24.47 -10.63 30.60
N ALA A 14 25.48 -10.11 31.31
CA ALA A 14 25.52 -8.71 31.74
C ALA A 14 25.49 -7.74 30.55
N GLN A 15 26.20 -8.08 29.45
CA GLN A 15 26.15 -7.33 28.20
C GLN A 15 24.74 -7.34 27.58
N CYS A 16 24.09 -8.51 27.55
CA CYS A 16 22.74 -8.62 27.02
C CYS A 16 21.72 -7.80 27.83
N GLU A 17 21.86 -7.79 29.16
CA GLU A 17 21.05 -6.96 30.06
C GLU A 17 21.30 -5.46 29.81
N LEU A 18 22.56 -5.03 29.72
CA LEU A 18 22.93 -3.64 29.48
C LEU A 18 22.33 -3.09 28.16
N PHE A 19 22.37 -3.89 27.09
CA PHE A 19 21.90 -3.48 25.77
C PHE A 19 20.48 -3.94 25.44
N SER A 20 19.75 -4.50 26.41
CA SER A 20 18.40 -5.04 26.19
C SER A 20 18.33 -6.01 25.00
N THR A 21 19.35 -6.86 24.84
CA THR A 21 19.42 -7.89 23.81
C THR A 21 19.11 -9.27 24.38
N THR A 22 18.75 -10.22 23.52
CA THR A 22 18.30 -11.55 23.95
C THR A 22 19.48 -12.48 24.26
N PHE A 23 19.59 -12.97 25.49
CA PHE A 23 20.55 -14.00 25.88
C PHE A 23 20.02 -15.41 25.59
N ASN A 24 20.67 -16.16 24.71
CA ASN A 24 20.27 -17.53 24.31
C ASN A 24 21.49 -18.47 24.22
N PRO A 25 22.01 -18.99 25.35
CA PRO A 25 23.21 -19.82 25.37
C PRO A 25 23.00 -21.23 24.77
N GLU A 26 21.77 -21.73 24.81
CA GLU A 26 21.38 -23.06 24.31
C GLU A 26 21.01 -23.07 22.82
N GLY A 27 20.95 -21.89 22.18
CA GLY A 27 20.64 -21.78 20.75
C GLY A 27 19.22 -22.24 20.39
N ILE A 28 18.26 -22.12 21.32
CA ILE A 28 16.87 -22.54 21.11
C ILE A 28 16.21 -21.65 20.04
N ARG A 29 15.35 -22.24 19.21
CA ARG A 29 14.61 -21.53 18.16
C ARG A 29 13.42 -20.76 18.75
N THR A 30 13.68 -19.54 19.21
CA THR A 30 12.68 -18.66 19.84
C THR A 30 11.88 -17.78 18.87
N GLY A 31 12.15 -17.85 17.56
CA GLY A 31 11.42 -17.05 16.56
C GLY A 31 11.85 -15.58 16.46
N ASN A 32 12.86 -15.14 17.22
CA ASN A 32 13.36 -13.76 17.21
C ASN A 32 13.76 -13.23 15.81
N LYS A 33 14.11 -14.12 14.86
CA LYS A 33 14.37 -13.76 13.46
C LYS A 33 13.17 -13.08 12.80
N ILE A 34 11.96 -13.58 13.07
CA ILE A 34 10.73 -13.08 12.46
C ILE A 34 10.36 -11.72 13.07
N LEU A 35 10.47 -11.60 14.40
CA LEU A 35 10.16 -10.34 15.10
C LEU A 35 11.13 -9.20 14.77
N ARG A 36 12.41 -9.51 14.53
CA ARG A 36 13.43 -8.51 14.14
C ARG A 36 13.32 -8.09 12.67
N GLN A 37 12.54 -8.81 11.86
CA GLN A 37 12.39 -8.47 10.46
C GLN A 37 11.65 -7.14 10.34
N ARG A 38 12.25 -6.17 9.66
CA ARG A 38 11.59 -4.89 9.37
C ARG A 38 10.34 -5.13 8.52
N LEU A 39 9.24 -4.50 8.92
CA LEU A 39 7.97 -4.56 8.20
C LEU A 39 8.13 -3.90 6.82
N LYS A 40 7.71 -4.59 5.76
CA LYS A 40 7.74 -4.09 4.37
C LYS A 40 6.41 -3.47 3.90
N GLY A 41 5.39 -3.55 4.74
CA GLY A 41 4.03 -3.04 4.46
C GLY A 41 3.98 -1.64 3.84
N PRO A 42 4.60 -0.60 4.43
CA PRO A 42 4.50 0.74 3.88
C PRO A 42 5.11 0.88 2.49
N ALA A 43 6.24 0.20 2.22
CA ALA A 43 6.89 0.23 0.91
C ALA A 43 6.05 -0.46 -0.17
N LEU A 44 5.31 -1.51 0.19
CA LEU A 44 4.41 -2.21 -0.72
C LEU A 44 3.11 -1.42 -0.96
N ALA A 45 2.57 -0.78 0.08
CA ALA A 45 1.36 0.03 -0.04
C ALA A 45 1.57 1.26 -0.93
N SER A 46 2.78 1.82 -0.97
CA SER A 46 3.15 2.96 -1.82
C SER A 46 3.63 2.55 -3.22
N TYR A 47 3.35 1.31 -3.67
CA TYR A 47 3.82 0.83 -4.98
C TYR A 47 3.27 1.68 -6.13
N TYR A 48 1.97 1.95 -6.13
CA TYR A 48 1.37 2.92 -7.03
C TYR A 48 1.36 4.31 -6.38
N PRO A 49 1.65 5.38 -7.14
CA PRO A 49 1.53 6.73 -6.63
C PRO A 49 0.09 6.98 -6.18
N ARG A 50 -0.06 7.70 -5.06
CA ARG A 50 -1.39 8.12 -4.60
C ARG A 50 -1.98 9.06 -5.63
N ARG A 51 -3.29 8.90 -5.93
CA ARG A 51 -4.03 9.87 -6.72
C ARG A 51 -4.00 11.22 -5.98
N ILE A 52 -3.44 12.23 -6.63
CA ILE A 52 -3.21 13.55 -6.03
C ILE A 52 -4.50 14.38 -6.10
N THR A 53 -5.11 14.42 -7.27
CA THR A 53 -6.40 15.06 -7.51
C THR A 53 -7.15 14.29 -8.61
N THR A 54 -8.47 14.35 -8.56
CA THR A 54 -9.35 13.89 -9.63
C THR A 54 -9.87 15.07 -10.44
N PHE A 55 -10.26 14.84 -11.70
CA PHE A 55 -10.85 15.90 -12.53
C PHE A 55 -12.12 16.51 -11.90
N ARG A 56 -12.89 15.72 -11.16
CA ARG A 56 -14.06 16.20 -10.40
C ARG A 56 -13.68 17.16 -9.27
N GLU A 57 -12.60 16.88 -8.56
CA GLU A 57 -12.08 17.78 -7.53
C GLU A 57 -11.57 19.09 -8.15
N PHE A 58 -10.96 19.01 -9.33
CA PHE A 58 -10.57 20.17 -10.13
C PHE A 58 -11.79 21.00 -10.53
N GLN A 59 -12.81 20.41 -11.17
CA GLN A 59 -14.07 21.11 -11.51
C GLN A 59 -14.70 21.80 -10.30
N LYS A 60 -14.77 21.10 -9.15
CA LYS A 60 -15.34 21.66 -7.92
C LYS A 60 -14.58 22.88 -7.41
N ALA A 61 -13.25 22.93 -7.56
CA ALA A 61 -12.46 24.09 -7.17
C ALA A 61 -12.79 25.33 -8.01
N PHE A 62 -12.99 25.16 -9.32
CA PHE A 62 -13.26 26.26 -10.25
C PHE A 62 -14.74 26.63 -10.37
N GLN A 63 -15.66 25.80 -9.86
CA GLN A 63 -17.09 26.11 -9.80
C GLN A 63 -17.38 27.41 -9.04
N SER A 64 -16.57 27.74 -8.02
CA SER A 64 -16.67 29.00 -7.28
C SER A 64 -16.44 30.26 -8.14
N LEU A 65 -15.68 30.12 -9.23
CA LEU A 65 -15.35 31.17 -10.18
C LEU A 65 -16.32 31.21 -11.37
N GLN A 66 -17.41 30.42 -11.33
CA GLN A 66 -18.38 30.25 -12.42
C GLN A 66 -17.73 29.82 -13.75
N LEU A 67 -16.63 29.06 -13.66
CA LEU A 67 -15.96 28.46 -14.81
C LEU A 67 -16.45 27.03 -14.99
N GLU A 68 -16.91 26.71 -16.20
CA GLU A 68 -17.24 25.35 -16.61
C GLU A 68 -16.01 24.74 -17.32
N ILE A 69 -15.64 23.54 -16.89
CA ILE A 69 -14.48 22.82 -17.42
C ILE A 69 -14.95 21.43 -17.81
N GLU A 70 -14.74 21.09 -19.08
CA GLU A 70 -15.16 19.83 -19.68
C GLU A 70 -14.00 18.82 -19.71
N ASP A 71 -14.31 17.54 -19.48
CA ASP A 71 -13.36 16.43 -19.56
C ASP A 71 -13.44 15.84 -20.98
N GLU A 72 -12.51 16.23 -21.86
CA GLU A 72 -12.53 15.85 -23.28
C GLU A 72 -12.50 14.33 -23.48
N ASP A 73 -11.65 13.62 -22.73
CA ASP A 73 -11.53 12.16 -22.81
C ASP A 73 -12.84 11.45 -22.40
N GLU A 74 -13.55 11.98 -21.38
CA GLU A 74 -14.83 11.42 -20.96
C GLU A 74 -15.96 11.79 -21.93
N LEU A 75 -15.93 12.99 -22.53
CA LEU A 75 -16.87 13.36 -23.59
C LEU A 75 -16.74 12.44 -24.80
N ASP A 76 -15.52 12.22 -25.30
CA ASP A 76 -15.23 11.30 -26.40
C ASP A 76 -15.73 9.88 -26.10
N ARG A 77 -15.51 9.41 -24.87
CA ARG A 77 -16.01 8.12 -24.43
C ARG A 77 -17.53 8.06 -24.44
N LEU A 78 -18.21 9.13 -24.00
CA LEU A 78 -19.67 9.20 -23.99
C LEU A 78 -20.25 9.25 -25.42
N GLU A 79 -19.62 9.99 -26.33
CA GLU A 79 -19.98 10.01 -27.75
C GLU A 79 -19.81 8.63 -28.39
N HIS A 80 -18.69 7.96 -28.13
CA HIS A 80 -18.45 6.60 -28.60
C HIS A 80 -19.51 5.62 -28.07
N ILE A 81 -19.84 5.70 -26.77
CA ILE A 81 -20.90 4.87 -26.17
C ILE A 81 -22.25 5.17 -26.83
N ALA A 82 -22.59 6.45 -27.04
CA ALA A 82 -23.85 6.85 -27.68
C ALA A 82 -23.94 6.32 -29.11
N ALA A 83 -22.86 6.40 -29.89
CA ALA A 83 -22.78 5.82 -31.23
C ALA A 83 -22.94 4.30 -31.20
N CYS A 84 -22.32 3.61 -30.23
CA CYS A 84 -22.43 2.17 -30.07
C CYS A 84 -23.86 1.75 -29.69
N VAL A 85 -24.50 2.47 -28.77
CA VAL A 85 -25.91 2.25 -28.39
C VAL A 85 -26.85 2.52 -29.57
N ALA A 86 -26.63 3.60 -30.32
CA ALA A 86 -27.46 3.95 -31.48
C ALA A 86 -27.34 2.94 -32.63
N SER A 87 -26.15 2.39 -32.85
CA SER A 87 -25.89 1.36 -33.86
C SER A 87 -26.32 -0.04 -33.42
N SER A 88 -26.47 -0.27 -32.11
CA SER A 88 -26.99 -1.55 -31.60
C SER A 88 -28.48 -1.72 -31.96
N PRO A 89 -28.90 -2.88 -32.48
CA PRO A 89 -30.30 -3.13 -32.75
C PRO A 89 -31.09 -3.14 -31.45
N ARG A 90 -32.16 -2.34 -31.37
CA ARG A 90 -33.06 -2.32 -30.20
C ARG A 90 -33.60 -3.73 -29.97
N PRO A 91 -33.53 -4.28 -28.75
CA PRO A 91 -34.14 -5.58 -28.48
C PRO A 91 -35.64 -5.48 -28.75
N VAL A 92 -36.16 -6.37 -29.63
CA VAL A 92 -37.56 -6.42 -30.09
C VAL A 92 -38.53 -6.88 -28.97
N PHE A 93 -38.10 -6.89 -27.71
CA PHE A 93 -38.82 -7.44 -26.56
C PHE A 93 -39.73 -6.40 -25.86
N ALA A 94 -40.61 -5.73 -26.61
CA ALA A 94 -41.68 -4.93 -26.02
C ALA A 94 -42.87 -4.78 -26.99
N SER A 95 -43.53 -5.89 -27.33
CA SER A 95 -44.88 -5.89 -27.91
C SER A 95 -45.58 -7.23 -27.65
N VAL A 96 -45.95 -7.45 -26.38
CA VAL A 96 -46.99 -8.42 -25.97
C VAL A 96 -47.80 -7.78 -24.86
#